data_AF-A0A968SZF8-F1
#
_entry.id   AF-A0A968SZF8-F1
#
_cell.length_a   1.000
_cell.length_b   1.000
_cell.length_c   1.000
_cell.angle_alpha   90.00
_cell.angle_beta   90.00
_cell.angle_gamma   90.00
#
_symmetry.space_group_name_H-M   'P 1'
#
loop_
_entity.id
_entity.type
_entity.pdbx_description
1 polymer ?
#
loop_
_entity_poly.entity_id
_entity_poly.type
_entity_poly.pdbx_seq_one_letter_code
_entity_poly.pdbx_strand_id
1 'polypeptide(L)'
;MKYEVGDKPLIRTESALLCSEPTAECRWAQADFMARLYTRSMRDGLLANIWYVYNNDSYFSGALIDPGDVFAPRPSYFAYRHAAQTLGKARYLGVVSGIPFEAEGYRFAHVDGYEIWVIWSDHHSRLTVQVPANAKVRCTLRDGATYPCTNKEGTITVSTFGGTSLFLEIH
;
A
#
# COMPACT_ATOMS: atom_id res chain seq x y z
N MET A 1 -5.35 22.72 -23.17
CA MET A 1 -4.29 22.22 -22.26
C MET A 1 -3.19 23.28 -22.24
N LYS A 2 -3.01 24.02 -21.13
CA LYS A 2 -2.35 25.36 -21.13
C LYS A 2 -0.82 25.36 -21.32
N TYR A 3 -0.17 24.20 -21.45
CA TYR A 3 1.29 24.13 -21.56
C TYR A 3 1.83 23.11 -22.60
N GLU A 4 0.97 22.43 -23.37
CA GLU A 4 1.40 21.43 -24.37
C GLU A 4 2.35 20.33 -23.85
N VAL A 5 2.38 20.12 -22.52
CA VAL A 5 3.20 19.10 -21.84
C VAL A 5 2.41 17.81 -21.66
N GLY A 6 1.76 17.33 -22.73
CA GLY A 6 1.23 15.98 -22.74
C GLY A 6 2.37 14.98 -22.56
N ASP A 7 2.13 13.90 -21.80
CA ASP A 7 2.98 12.70 -21.76
C ASP A 7 4.38 12.81 -21.13
N LYS A 8 4.70 13.88 -20.38
CA LYS A 8 5.92 13.87 -19.56
C LYS A 8 5.72 13.03 -18.30
N PRO A 9 6.68 12.14 -17.95
CA PRO A 9 6.57 11.35 -16.73
C PRO A 9 6.57 12.25 -15.50
N LEU A 10 5.67 11.96 -14.57
CA LEU A 10 5.63 12.62 -13.26
C LEU A 10 6.42 11.80 -12.25
N ILE A 11 7.33 12.47 -11.54
CA ILE A 11 8.13 11.87 -10.47
C ILE A 11 7.86 12.66 -9.19
N ARG A 12 7.54 11.97 -8.10
CA ARG A 12 7.61 12.53 -6.76
C ARG A 12 9.01 12.27 -6.21
N THR A 13 9.84 13.31 -6.24
CA THR A 13 11.25 13.23 -5.87
C THR A 13 11.48 13.07 -4.37
N GLU A 14 10.49 13.39 -3.54
CA GLU A 14 10.58 13.23 -2.09
C GLU A 14 9.20 12.99 -1.47
N SER A 15 9.14 12.08 -0.52
CA SER A 15 7.95 11.80 0.28
C SER A 15 8.32 11.07 1.55
N ALA A 16 7.66 11.42 2.65
CA ALA A 16 7.79 10.75 3.93
C ALA A 16 6.57 11.07 4.78
N LEU A 17 6.23 10.18 5.71
CA LEU A 17 5.54 10.61 6.93
C LEU A 17 6.61 10.87 7.98
N LEU A 18 6.64 12.07 8.52
CA LEU A 18 7.64 12.46 9.51
C LEU A 18 7.13 12.17 10.93
N CYS A 19 8.05 11.81 11.81
CA CYS A 19 7.80 11.57 13.23
C CYS A 19 8.61 12.56 14.05
N SER A 20 7.92 13.52 14.71
CA SER A 20 8.59 14.42 15.66
C SER A 20 9.13 13.68 16.87
N GLU A 21 8.44 12.62 17.27
CA GLU A 21 8.86 11.69 18.31
C GLU A 21 8.88 10.26 17.73
N PRO A 22 10.00 9.52 17.82
CA PRO A 22 10.16 8.24 17.13
C PRO A 22 9.53 7.06 17.90
N THR A 23 8.28 7.21 18.34
CA THR A 23 7.54 6.17 19.06
C THR A 23 7.23 4.98 18.16
N ALA A 24 6.88 3.83 18.76
CA ALA A 24 6.50 2.65 18.02
C ALA A 24 5.24 2.89 17.16
N GLU A 25 4.27 3.61 17.71
CA GLU A 25 3.02 3.98 17.03
C GLU A 25 3.32 4.84 15.79
N CYS A 26 4.22 5.82 15.91
CA CYS A 26 4.58 6.67 14.78
C CYS A 26 5.28 5.87 13.68
N ARG A 27 6.21 4.96 14.04
CA ARG A 27 6.88 4.08 13.06
C ARG A 27 5.89 3.17 12.32
N TRP A 28 4.85 2.69 13.00
CA TRP A 28 3.79 1.92 12.34
C TRP A 28 2.91 2.79 11.44
N ALA A 29 2.59 4.02 11.85
CA ALA A 29 1.89 4.97 11.00
C ALA A 29 2.69 5.32 9.73
N GLN A 30 4.03 5.40 9.81
CA GLN A 30 4.89 5.55 8.64
C GLN A 30 4.77 4.36 7.68
N ALA A 31 4.69 3.13 8.22
CA ALA A 31 4.49 1.93 7.42
C ALA A 31 3.12 1.89 6.74
N ASP A 32 2.06 2.30 7.45
CA ASP A 32 0.72 2.44 6.87
C ASP A 32 0.71 3.50 5.77
N PHE A 33 1.36 4.64 6.01
CA PHE A 33 1.48 5.69 5.01
C PHE A 33 2.29 5.24 3.78
N MET A 34 3.38 4.50 3.97
CA MET A 34 4.20 3.95 2.88
C MET A 34 3.39 3.10 1.91
N ALA A 35 2.65 2.10 2.42
CA ALA A 35 1.85 1.21 1.56
C ALA A 35 0.76 1.98 0.79
N ARG A 36 0.08 2.91 1.47
CA ARG A 36 -0.95 3.78 0.86
C ARG A 36 -0.36 4.71 -0.18
N LEU A 37 0.79 5.31 0.11
CA LEU A 37 1.48 6.21 -0.79
C LEU A 37 1.96 5.50 -2.05
N TYR A 38 2.55 4.31 -1.92
CA TYR A 38 2.95 3.49 -3.06
C TYR A 38 1.75 3.18 -3.96
N THR A 39 0.65 2.72 -3.35
CA THR A 39 -0.59 2.39 -4.05
C THR A 39 -1.19 3.60 -4.77
N ARG A 40 -1.28 4.75 -4.11
CA ARG A 40 -1.78 6.01 -4.71
C ARG A 40 -0.85 6.53 -5.80
N SER A 41 0.46 6.36 -5.66
CA SER A 41 1.43 6.73 -6.71
C SER A 41 1.23 5.92 -7.99
N MET A 42 0.95 4.62 -7.84
CA MET A 42 0.60 3.74 -8.96
C MET A 42 -0.74 4.13 -9.61
N ARG A 43 -1.76 4.45 -8.80
CA ARG A 43 -3.06 4.98 -9.28
C ARG A 43 -2.87 6.26 -10.11
N ASP A 44 -2.01 7.16 -9.65
CA ASP A 44 -1.76 8.45 -10.29
C ASP A 44 -0.83 8.36 -11.52
N GLY A 45 -0.34 7.16 -11.85
CA GLY A 45 0.56 6.96 -12.99
C GLY A 45 1.92 7.63 -12.80
N LEU A 46 2.39 7.79 -11.56
CA LEU A 46 3.72 8.33 -11.30
C LEU A 46 4.78 7.33 -11.80
N LEU A 47 5.79 7.84 -12.50
CA LEU A 47 6.95 7.04 -12.92
C LEU A 47 7.76 6.58 -11.70
N ALA A 48 7.86 7.45 -10.69
CA ALA A 48 8.55 7.12 -9.44
C ALA A 48 7.99 7.94 -8.28
N ASN A 49 8.03 7.33 -7.10
CA ASN A 49 7.83 7.98 -5.81
C ASN A 49 9.01 7.62 -4.90
N ILE A 50 9.85 8.61 -4.59
CA ILE A 50 11.07 8.40 -3.82
C ILE A 50 10.78 8.70 -2.34
N TRP A 51 11.08 7.73 -1.47
CA TRP A 51 10.96 7.89 -0.04
C TRP A 51 12.17 8.62 0.54
N TYR A 52 11.93 9.61 1.38
CA TYR A 52 12.95 10.24 2.23
C TYR A 52 12.84 9.64 3.64
N VAL A 53 13.83 8.88 4.11
CA VAL A 53 15.14 8.57 3.50
C VAL A 53 15.58 7.16 3.89
N TYR A 54 16.69 6.68 3.33
CA TYR A 54 17.13 5.31 3.56
C TYR A 54 17.60 5.05 5.00
N ASN A 55 18.59 5.81 5.51
CA ASN A 55 19.26 5.51 6.79
C ASN A 55 19.69 6.76 7.59
N ASN A 56 18.95 7.87 7.47
CA ASN A 56 19.26 9.13 8.14
C ASN A 56 18.00 9.70 8.82
N ASP A 57 18.14 10.15 10.07
CA ASP A 57 17.04 10.72 10.87
C ASP A 57 17.26 12.20 11.25
N SER A 58 18.23 12.86 10.63
CA SER A 58 18.52 14.30 10.87
C SER A 58 17.30 15.21 10.68
N TYR A 59 16.25 14.74 9.99
CA TYR A 59 14.98 15.44 9.84
C TYR A 59 13.80 14.52 10.19
N PHE A 60 13.35 14.61 11.46
CA PHE A 60 12.10 14.01 11.96
C PHE A 60 11.90 12.51 11.68
N SER A 61 12.94 11.71 11.93
CA SER A 61 12.87 10.24 12.02
C SER A 61 12.24 9.49 10.83
N GLY A 62 12.53 9.92 9.60
CA GLY A 62 11.98 9.33 8.37
C GLY A 62 12.70 8.10 7.82
N ALA A 63 13.77 7.60 8.46
CA ALA A 63 14.58 6.53 7.87
C ALA A 63 13.81 5.21 7.66
N LEU A 64 14.18 4.44 6.62
CA LEU A 64 13.71 3.06 6.40
C LEU A 64 14.53 2.04 7.20
N ILE A 65 15.80 2.34 7.42
CA ILE A 65 16.76 1.53 8.16
C ILE A 65 17.25 2.38 9.35
N ASP A 66 17.40 1.80 10.53
CA ASP A 66 17.89 2.56 11.67
C ASP A 66 19.30 3.13 11.38
N PRO A 67 19.53 4.44 11.63
CA PRO A 67 20.84 5.04 11.44
C PRO A 67 21.91 4.35 12.30
N GLY A 68 23.01 3.93 11.67
CA GLY A 68 24.12 3.25 12.34
C GLY A 68 24.05 1.72 12.34
N ASP A 69 22.92 1.11 11.93
CA ASP A 69 22.81 -0.34 11.75
C ASP A 69 22.03 -0.69 10.48
N VAL A 70 22.77 -1.06 9.42
CA VAL A 70 22.18 -1.43 8.12
C VAL A 70 21.32 -2.70 8.17
N PHE A 71 21.41 -3.49 9.24
CA PHE A 71 20.65 -4.73 9.44
C PHE A 71 19.40 -4.53 10.31
N ALA A 72 19.08 -3.29 10.70
CA ALA A 72 17.91 -2.94 11.48
C ALA A 72 16.84 -2.23 10.63
N PRO A 73 16.08 -2.96 9.79
CA PRO A 73 14.98 -2.38 9.01
C PRO A 73 13.82 -1.96 9.92
N ARG A 74 13.26 -0.79 9.64
CA ARG A 74 12.05 -0.27 10.30
C ARG A 74 10.78 -0.81 9.64
N PRO A 75 9.62 -0.71 10.31
CA PRO A 75 8.34 -1.12 9.73
C PRO A 75 8.08 -0.62 8.30
N SER A 76 8.41 0.64 8.00
CA SER A 76 8.25 1.24 6.68
C SER A 76 9.07 0.55 5.58
N TYR A 77 10.22 -0.04 5.91
CA TYR A 77 11.00 -0.83 4.96
C TYR A 77 10.25 -2.08 4.50
N PHE A 78 9.62 -2.80 5.43
CA PHE A 78 8.82 -3.98 5.10
C PHE A 78 7.58 -3.61 4.30
N ALA A 79 6.94 -2.48 4.63
CA ALA A 79 5.82 -1.96 3.86
C ALA A 79 6.21 -1.59 2.43
N TYR A 80 7.33 -0.89 2.25
CA TYR A 80 7.88 -0.60 0.93
C TYR A 80 8.19 -1.87 0.14
N ARG A 81 8.92 -2.81 0.76
CA ARG A 81 9.32 -4.07 0.14
C ARG A 81 8.11 -4.86 -0.34
N HIS A 82 7.10 -5.03 0.52
CA HIS A 82 5.91 -5.78 0.18
C HIS A 82 5.12 -5.09 -0.94
N ALA A 83 4.85 -3.78 -0.82
CA ALA A 83 4.14 -3.04 -1.87
C ALA A 83 4.88 -3.09 -3.21
N ALA A 84 6.21 -2.93 -3.21
CA ALA A 84 7.03 -3.00 -4.42
C ALA A 84 7.03 -4.41 -5.04
N GLN A 85 7.10 -5.46 -4.23
CA GLN A 85 7.08 -6.84 -4.71
C GLN A 85 5.71 -7.23 -5.27
N THR A 86 4.63 -6.81 -4.63
CA THR A 86 3.26 -7.16 -5.02
C THR A 86 2.79 -6.30 -6.20
N LEU A 87 3.02 -4.99 -6.19
CA LEU A 87 2.49 -4.06 -7.21
C LEU A 87 3.48 -3.68 -8.31
N GLY A 88 4.78 -4.00 -8.18
CA GLY A 88 5.83 -3.52 -9.09
C GLY A 88 5.67 -3.96 -10.55
N LYS A 89 4.87 -5.00 -10.82
CA LYS A 89 4.50 -5.44 -12.16
C LYS A 89 2.98 -5.38 -12.39
N ALA A 90 2.29 -4.50 -11.68
CA ALA A 90 0.86 -4.34 -11.78
C ALA A 90 0.51 -3.02 -12.48
N ARG A 91 -0.61 -2.99 -13.20
CA ARG A 91 -1.18 -1.77 -13.79
C ARG A 91 -2.51 -1.44 -13.13
N TYR A 92 -2.75 -0.16 -12.86
CA TYR A 92 -4.01 0.30 -12.27
C TYR A 92 -5.21 -0.01 -13.18
N LEU A 93 -6.32 -0.46 -12.59
CA LEU A 93 -7.57 -0.79 -13.28
C LEU A 93 -8.73 0.13 -12.89
N GLY A 94 -8.74 0.65 -11.66
CA GLY A 94 -9.86 1.40 -11.13
C GLY A 94 -10.01 1.23 -9.62
N VAL A 95 -11.09 1.78 -9.08
CA VAL A 95 -11.44 1.62 -7.66
C VAL A 95 -12.10 0.25 -7.40
N VAL A 96 -12.01 -0.24 -6.16
CA VAL A 96 -12.81 -1.39 -5.72
C VAL A 96 -14.25 -0.93 -5.51
N SER A 97 -15.19 -1.57 -6.20
CA SER A 97 -16.62 -1.23 -6.09
C SER A 97 -17.27 -1.88 -4.87
N GLY A 98 -18.30 -1.23 -4.32
CA GLY A 98 -19.13 -1.80 -3.26
C GLY A 98 -18.52 -1.79 -1.85
N ILE A 99 -17.36 -1.15 -1.66
CA ILE A 99 -16.83 -0.85 -0.32
C ILE A 99 -17.47 0.43 0.25
N PRO A 100 -17.58 0.54 1.58
CA PRO A 100 -18.08 1.73 2.26
C PRO A 100 -17.26 3.00 1.95
N PHE A 101 -17.87 4.18 2.11
CA PHE A 101 -17.23 5.46 1.76
C PHE A 101 -16.00 5.78 2.62
N GLU A 102 -15.94 5.25 3.83
CA GLU A 102 -14.84 5.40 4.77
C GLU A 102 -13.64 4.48 4.48
N ALA A 103 -13.77 3.63 3.46
CA ALA A 103 -12.71 2.78 2.96
C ALA A 103 -12.23 3.27 1.59
N GLU A 104 -10.96 3.07 1.34
CA GLU A 104 -10.33 3.34 0.05
C GLU A 104 -9.81 2.03 -0.51
N GLY A 105 -10.05 1.79 -1.80
CA GLY A 105 -9.72 0.54 -2.44
C GLY A 105 -9.38 0.71 -3.91
N TYR A 106 -8.31 0.06 -4.35
CA TYR A 106 -7.82 0.11 -5.72
C TYR A 106 -7.56 -1.28 -6.28
N ARG A 107 -7.86 -1.45 -7.56
CA ARG A 107 -7.66 -2.68 -8.33
C ARG A 107 -6.50 -2.52 -9.28
N PHE A 108 -5.69 -3.56 -9.38
CA PHE A 108 -4.55 -3.63 -10.28
C PHE A 108 -4.55 -4.98 -11.02
N ALA A 109 -4.17 -4.98 -12.30
CA ALA A 109 -3.89 -6.21 -13.05
C ALA A 109 -2.40 -6.51 -12.95
N HIS A 110 -2.06 -7.68 -12.42
CA HIS A 110 -0.68 -8.17 -12.44
C HIS A 110 -0.34 -8.76 -13.81
N VAL A 111 0.92 -8.68 -14.23
CA VAL A 111 1.39 -9.26 -15.51
C VAL A 111 1.15 -10.77 -15.63
N ASP A 112 1.08 -11.48 -14.50
CA ASP A 112 0.85 -12.94 -14.47
C ASP A 112 -0.64 -13.32 -14.57
N GLY A 113 -1.53 -12.36 -14.85
CA GLY A 113 -2.93 -12.62 -15.19
C GLY A 113 -3.92 -12.63 -14.01
N TYR A 114 -3.48 -12.32 -12.80
CA TYR A 114 -4.34 -12.18 -11.62
C TYR A 114 -4.60 -10.71 -11.25
N GLU A 115 -5.62 -10.44 -10.44
CA GLU A 115 -5.89 -9.09 -9.91
C GLU A 115 -5.32 -8.92 -8.50
N ILE A 116 -4.85 -7.71 -8.19
CA ILE A 116 -4.44 -7.30 -6.85
C ILE A 116 -5.36 -6.18 -6.40
N TRP A 117 -6.04 -6.37 -5.28
CA TRP A 117 -6.85 -5.33 -4.67
C TRP A 117 -6.15 -4.85 -3.40
N VAL A 118 -5.97 -3.55 -3.27
CA VAL A 118 -5.39 -2.94 -2.07
C VAL A 118 -6.46 -2.09 -1.41
N ILE A 119 -6.77 -2.39 -0.14
CA ILE A 119 -7.89 -1.79 0.59
C ILE A 119 -7.45 -1.36 1.98
N TRP A 120 -7.89 -0.19 2.43
CA TRP A 120 -7.70 0.29 3.80
C TRP A 120 -8.87 1.17 4.25
N SER A 121 -8.93 1.42 5.55
CA SER A 121 -9.78 2.44 6.16
C SER A 121 -9.05 3.04 7.35
N ASP A 122 -9.23 4.33 7.62
CA ASP A 122 -8.70 4.98 8.82
C ASP A 122 -9.47 4.57 10.09
N HIS A 123 -10.60 3.88 9.93
CA HIS A 123 -11.39 3.32 11.01
C HIS A 123 -11.22 1.80 11.10
N HIS A 124 -11.51 1.26 12.28
CA HIS A 124 -11.64 -0.17 12.46
C HIS A 124 -13.03 -0.57 11.97
N SER A 125 -13.11 -1.17 10.78
CA SER A 125 -14.38 -1.59 10.20
C SER A 125 -14.28 -2.99 9.61
N ARG A 126 -15.42 -3.68 9.54
CA ARG A 126 -15.55 -4.93 8.82
C ARG A 126 -16.06 -4.62 7.42
N LEU A 127 -15.25 -4.96 6.41
CA LEU A 127 -15.56 -4.75 5.01
C LEU A 127 -15.97 -6.06 4.36
N THR A 128 -16.99 -5.98 3.52
CA THR A 128 -17.39 -7.09 2.66
C THR A 128 -17.07 -6.71 1.22
N VAL A 129 -16.23 -7.50 0.56
CA VAL A 129 -15.82 -7.27 -0.82
C VAL A 129 -16.33 -8.42 -1.69
N GLN A 130 -16.82 -8.06 -2.87
CA GLN A 130 -17.28 -9.03 -3.86
C GLN A 130 -16.12 -9.41 -4.76
N VAL A 131 -15.83 -10.70 -4.91
CA VAL A 131 -14.79 -11.25 -5.79
C VAL A 131 -15.40 -12.34 -6.68
N PRO A 132 -14.74 -12.81 -7.75
CA PRO A 132 -15.25 -13.94 -8.51
C PRO A 132 -15.45 -15.18 -7.62
N ALA A 133 -16.58 -15.90 -7.81
CA ALA A 133 -17.01 -16.94 -6.87
C ALA A 133 -16.01 -18.09 -6.64
N ASN A 134 -15.24 -18.43 -7.69
CA ASN A 134 -14.27 -19.52 -7.66
C ASN A 134 -12.82 -19.04 -7.52
N ALA A 135 -12.60 -17.74 -7.30
CA ALA A 135 -11.25 -17.20 -7.20
C ALA A 135 -10.54 -17.69 -5.94
N LYS A 136 -9.26 -18.04 -6.09
CA LYS A 136 -8.37 -18.28 -4.96
C LYS A 136 -7.79 -16.95 -4.52
N VAL A 137 -7.93 -16.62 -3.24
CA VAL A 137 -7.48 -15.33 -2.72
C VAL A 137 -6.41 -15.51 -1.65
N ARG A 138 -5.27 -14.84 -1.83
CA ARG A 138 -4.24 -14.67 -0.80
C ARG A 138 -4.35 -13.26 -0.23
N CYS A 139 -4.48 -13.14 1.08
CA CYS A 139 -4.49 -11.84 1.75
C CYS A 139 -3.23 -11.63 2.57
N THR A 140 -2.68 -10.44 2.48
CA THR A 140 -1.52 -9.99 3.25
C THR A 140 -1.73 -8.58 3.80
N LEU A 141 -1.08 -8.27 4.91
CA LEU A 141 -1.02 -6.92 5.48
C LEU A 141 0.08 -6.11 4.80
N ARG A 142 0.15 -4.82 5.12
CA ARG A 142 1.14 -3.86 4.59
C ARG A 142 2.57 -4.40 4.55
N ASP A 143 2.99 -5.19 5.53
CA ASP A 143 4.35 -5.69 5.73
C ASP A 143 4.57 -7.09 5.13
N GLY A 144 3.56 -7.65 4.46
CA GLY A 144 3.57 -8.98 3.89
C GLY A 144 3.17 -10.09 4.85
N ALA A 145 2.79 -9.79 6.09
CA ALA A 145 2.26 -10.79 7.00
C ALA A 145 0.93 -11.35 6.44
N THR A 146 0.78 -12.68 6.47
CA THR A 146 -0.45 -13.33 6.01
C THR A 146 -1.66 -12.89 6.84
N TYR A 147 -2.74 -12.54 6.15
CA TYR A 147 -4.02 -12.21 6.75
C TYR A 147 -5.04 -13.31 6.44
N PRO A 148 -5.77 -13.84 7.45
CA PRO A 148 -6.78 -14.86 7.21
C PRO A 148 -7.96 -14.25 6.43
N CYS A 149 -8.15 -14.72 5.20
CA CYS A 149 -9.32 -14.40 4.39
C CYS A 149 -9.77 -15.65 3.63
N THR A 150 -11.07 -15.72 3.33
CA THR A 150 -11.64 -16.85 2.60
C THR A 150 -12.74 -16.34 1.68
N ASN A 151 -12.67 -16.75 0.42
CA ASN A 151 -13.73 -16.53 -0.53
C ASN A 151 -14.89 -17.49 -0.23
N LYS A 152 -16.01 -16.95 0.23
CA LYS A 152 -17.26 -17.68 0.45
C LYS A 152 -18.21 -17.34 -0.70
N GLU A 153 -18.12 -18.13 -1.77
CA GLU A 153 -19.01 -18.04 -2.95
C GLU A 153 -19.05 -16.63 -3.58
N GLY A 154 -17.91 -15.96 -3.66
CA GLY A 154 -17.77 -14.64 -4.28
C GLY A 154 -17.77 -13.49 -3.28
N THR A 155 -17.75 -13.79 -1.98
CA THR A 155 -17.67 -12.77 -0.94
C THR A 155 -16.49 -13.03 -0.03
N ILE A 156 -15.70 -11.99 0.24
CA ILE A 156 -14.68 -11.99 1.29
C ILE A 156 -15.04 -10.94 2.33
N THR A 157 -14.96 -11.34 3.59
CA THR A 157 -15.07 -10.42 4.72
C THR A 157 -13.68 -10.19 5.32
N VAL A 158 -13.25 -8.93 5.36
CA VAL A 158 -11.98 -8.51 5.95
C VAL A 158 -12.23 -7.45 7.02
N SER A 159 -11.30 -7.32 7.97
CA SER A 159 -11.30 -6.22 8.94
C SER A 159 -10.17 -5.25 8.63
N THR A 160 -10.45 -3.96 8.65
CA THR A 160 -9.46 -2.89 8.58
C THR A 160 -8.98 -2.51 9.98
N PHE A 161 -7.74 -2.04 10.08
CA PHE A 161 -7.07 -1.73 11.35
C PHE A 161 -6.43 -0.35 11.28
N GLY A 162 -7.24 0.71 11.28
CA GLY A 162 -6.76 2.08 11.52
C GLY A 162 -5.63 2.53 10.60
N GLY A 163 -5.84 2.47 9.29
CA GLY A 163 -4.87 2.86 8.25
C GLY A 163 -4.08 1.69 7.64
N THR A 164 -4.12 0.51 8.26
CA THR A 164 -3.46 -0.70 7.74
C THR A 164 -4.02 -1.11 6.38
N SER A 165 -3.14 -1.20 5.39
CA SER A 165 -3.48 -1.71 4.05
C SER A 165 -3.52 -3.24 4.01
N LEU A 166 -4.56 -3.76 3.38
CA LEU A 166 -4.75 -5.17 3.03
C LEU A 166 -4.54 -5.34 1.53
N PHE A 167 -3.70 -6.31 1.15
CA PHE A 167 -3.46 -6.72 -0.22
C PHE A 167 -4.15 -8.06 -0.47
N LEU A 168 -5.06 -8.10 -1.43
CA LEU A 168 -5.81 -9.29 -1.85
C LEU A 168 -5.34 -9.66 -3.26
N GLU A 169 -4.60 -10.74 -3.39
CA GLU A 169 -4.22 -11.32 -4.69
C GLU A 169 -5.26 -12.37 -5.09
N ILE A 170 -5.96 -12.14 -6.20
CA ILE A 170 -7.17 -12.85 -6.63
C ILE A 170 -6.83 -13.61 -7.93
N HIS A 171 -6.65 -14.92 -7.81
CA HIS A 171 -6.27 -15.85 -8.88
C HIS A 171 -7.45 -16.68 -9.40
#